data_AF-A0A8J2WZF1-F1
#
_entry.id   AF-A0A8J2WZF1-F1
#
_cell.length_a   1.000
_cell.length_b   1.000
_cell.length_c   1.000
_cell.angle_alpha   90.00
_cell.angle_beta   90.00
_cell.angle_gamma   90.00
#
_symmetry.space_group_name_H-M   'P 1'
#
loop_
_entity.id
_entity.type
_entity.pdbx_description
1 polymer ?
#
loop_
_entity_poly.entity_id
_entity_poly.type
_entity_poly.pdbx_seq_one_letter_code
_entity_poly.pdbx_strand_id
1 'polypeptide(L)'
;MMHRALTLVAVAAAAARPHNHEQRDTVLVRARDRVTRKDLILKVSRDAGMEDLVDSYKQKIVEIADRTQQWLAKADAAYAKDARAHDEERARAAGSSHTAMISVMDHGAKGDGVVDDRAAFEAAVAAARGKTNAVVHLPAGHTFLLSPIELVDETDLEIRIDGTVRAPPMERWPPPPREDSALSAERQRMRYAFLELRRCRAIVISGRGTIQGQGQPWWALRKVRPEVRAPALLVIRESRDCAVRYLSLVESPFYHVVVLDSERVTLDRLRIATPPGSVNTDGVDVLASSDVTISKCHVSTGDDNVAIKEGSRRVQVLGGLFHKGHGLSIGSLGERHTEQSVEDVLIANVRFYRTSNAARVKTWQGGRGRVRNVTFSNLDVRGVYHPLVLDQFYCPESQHPGVCANETDAVAVSDVKVSGIVGWQTSGVAAMLHCSQSTPCGVVATGIDVRSVPGCSNVVRCLNVVPRPGAACADGDNMHGFRLDITRPMTEALGDVPCVHTSAHP
;
A
#
# COMPACT_ATOMS: atom_id res chain seq x y z
N MET A 1 16.84 15.72 27.77
CA MET A 1 17.46 15.97 26.44
C MET A 1 16.50 16.58 25.41
N MET A 2 15.41 17.29 25.80
CA MET A 2 14.33 17.74 24.89
C MET A 2 14.19 19.28 24.79
N HIS A 3 15.29 20.04 24.85
CA HIS A 3 15.22 21.52 24.96
C HIS A 3 15.96 22.32 23.86
N ARG A 4 16.36 21.73 22.73
CA ARG A 4 17.14 22.46 21.71
C ARG A 4 16.78 22.20 20.24
N ALA A 5 15.49 21.99 19.94
CA ALA A 5 15.07 21.51 18.62
C ALA A 5 14.14 22.43 17.81
N LEU A 6 14.04 23.73 18.09
CA LEU A 6 13.22 24.64 17.28
C LEU A 6 14.02 25.83 16.75
N THR A 7 13.75 26.20 15.50
CA THR A 7 14.09 27.53 14.96
C THR A 7 12.78 28.23 14.65
N LEU A 8 12.52 29.36 15.31
CA LEU A 8 11.33 30.18 15.11
C LEU A 8 11.62 31.26 14.07
N VAL A 9 10.75 31.39 13.08
CA VAL A 9 10.75 32.52 12.15
C VAL A 9 9.40 33.20 12.30
N ALA A 10 9.38 34.33 13.02
CA ALA A 10 8.18 35.13 13.15
C ALA A 10 7.79 35.71 11.79
N VAL A 11 6.66 35.28 11.24
CA VAL A 11 6.06 35.93 10.08
C VAL A 11 5.10 36.98 10.63
N ALA A 12 5.48 38.26 10.54
CA ALA A 12 4.58 39.35 10.88
C ALA A 12 3.38 39.29 9.93
N ALA A 13 2.17 39.10 10.46
CA ALA A 13 0.95 39.11 9.68
C ALA A 13 0.76 40.48 9.02
N ALA A 14 0.55 40.49 7.70
CA ALA A 14 0.08 41.67 6.99
C ALA A 14 -1.24 42.13 7.63
N ALA A 15 -1.27 43.38 8.08
CA ALA A 15 -2.44 43.99 8.67
C ALA A 15 -3.52 44.20 7.59
N ALA A 16 -4.40 43.23 7.39
CA ALA A 16 -5.75 43.57 6.93
C ALA A 16 -6.42 44.32 8.08
N ARG A 17 -6.96 45.52 7.83
CA ARG A 17 -7.81 46.24 8.80
C ARG A 17 -9.24 45.71 8.68
N PRO A 18 -9.84 45.10 9.73
CA PRO A 18 -11.29 44.99 9.81
C PRO A 18 -11.83 45.80 11.00
N HIS A 19 -13.01 46.37 10.76
CA HIS A 19 -13.88 47.01 11.74
C HIS A 19 -14.43 45.95 12.72
N ASN A 20 -13.75 45.72 13.85
CA ASN A 20 -14.36 45.47 15.16
C ASN A 20 -13.28 45.17 16.20
N HIS A 21 -13.50 45.66 17.42
CA HIS A 21 -12.46 45.84 18.45
C HIS A 21 -12.15 44.59 19.31
N GLU A 22 -12.80 43.45 19.07
CA GLU A 22 -12.76 42.27 19.97
C GLU A 22 -11.96 41.05 19.46
N GLN A 23 -11.23 41.15 18.32
CA GLN A 23 -10.48 40.01 17.74
C GLN A 23 -8.95 40.20 17.68
N ARG A 24 -8.36 41.05 18.53
CA ARG A 24 -7.00 41.61 18.31
C ARG A 24 -5.81 40.90 18.96
N ASP A 25 -5.98 39.87 19.78
CA ASP A 25 -4.88 39.42 20.65
C ASP A 25 -4.14 38.17 20.20
N THR A 26 -4.41 37.63 19.01
CA THR A 26 -3.68 36.43 18.52
C THR A 26 -2.89 36.69 17.25
N VAL A 27 -1.71 36.07 17.15
CA VAL A 27 -0.84 36.05 15.96
C VAL A 27 -0.58 34.61 15.53
N LEU A 28 -0.27 34.45 14.25
CA LEU A 28 0.18 33.18 13.68
C LEU A 28 1.71 33.18 13.61
N VAL A 29 2.35 32.21 14.25
CA VAL A 29 3.80 32.07 14.30
C VAL A 29 4.21 30.80 13.60
N ARG A 30 5.17 30.89 12.66
CA ARG A 30 5.75 29.73 11.98
C ARG A 30 6.93 29.20 12.80
N ALA A 31 6.77 28.02 13.37
CA ALA A 31 7.75 27.28 14.15
C ALA A 31 8.30 26.11 13.34
N ARG A 32 9.62 25.97 13.20
CA ARG A 32 10.23 24.83 12.49
C ARG A 32 10.85 23.84 13.46
N ASP A 33 10.40 22.59 13.40
CA ASP A 33 11.03 21.46 14.08
C ASP A 33 12.39 21.16 13.42
N ARG A 34 13.47 21.18 14.20
CA ARG A 34 14.84 20.92 13.70
C ARG A 34 15.11 19.46 13.37
N VAL A 35 14.39 18.54 14.02
CA VAL A 35 14.54 17.09 13.84
C VAL A 35 13.75 16.62 12.62
N THR A 36 12.48 17.00 12.52
CA THR A 36 11.61 16.57 11.43
C THR A 36 11.64 17.52 10.24
N ARG A 37 12.30 18.69 10.37
CA ARG A 37 12.36 19.78 9.38
C ARG A 37 10.99 20.35 9.00
N LYS A 38 9.96 20.08 9.82
CA LYS A 38 8.57 20.44 9.56
C LYS A 38 8.23 21.82 10.11
N ASP A 39 7.45 22.58 9.36
CA ASP A 39 6.95 23.89 9.76
C ASP A 39 5.54 23.77 10.35
N LEU A 40 5.31 24.42 11.49
CA LEU A 40 4.03 24.56 12.17
C LEU A 40 3.59 26.01 12.34
N ILE A 41 2.36 26.33 11.98
CA ILE A 41 1.63 27.58 12.21
C ILE A 41 0.91 27.46 13.57
N LEU A 42 1.51 28.08 14.56
CA LEU A 42 0.98 28.19 15.91
C LEU A 42 0.11 29.44 16.01
N LYS A 43 -1.12 29.31 16.52
CA LYS A 43 -1.93 30.47 16.91
C LYS A 43 -1.65 30.75 18.38
N VAL A 44 -1.01 31.89 18.67
CA VAL A 44 -0.60 32.29 20.02
C VAL A 44 -1.03 33.71 20.32
N SER A 45 -1.04 34.11 21.60
CA SER A 45 -1.28 35.50 22.00
C SER A 45 -0.19 36.42 21.42
N ARG A 46 -0.50 37.70 21.17
CA ARG A 46 0.49 38.72 20.78
C ARG A 46 1.60 38.89 21.82
N ASP A 47 1.27 38.68 23.08
CA ASP A 47 2.21 38.82 24.21
C ASP A 47 2.83 37.46 24.61
N ALA A 48 2.62 36.42 23.79
CA ALA A 48 3.09 35.06 24.09
C ALA A 48 4.62 34.98 24.19
N GLY A 49 5.08 34.40 25.30
CA GLY A 49 6.49 34.10 25.51
C GLY A 49 6.94 32.82 24.80
N MET A 50 8.23 32.49 24.92
CA MET A 50 8.80 31.27 24.34
C MET A 50 8.15 29.99 24.90
N GLU A 51 7.74 29.99 26.17
CA GLU A 51 7.08 28.85 26.81
C GLU A 51 5.67 28.62 26.25
N ASP A 52 4.88 29.70 26.06
CA ASP A 52 3.55 29.63 25.44
C ASP A 52 3.62 29.09 23.99
N LEU A 53 4.67 29.47 23.25
CA LEU A 53 4.96 28.95 21.92
C LEU A 53 5.29 27.46 21.95
N VAL A 54 6.11 27.02 22.89
CA VAL A 54 6.45 25.59 23.05
C VAL A 54 5.23 24.78 23.47
N ASP A 55 4.35 25.31 24.31
CA ASP A 55 3.15 24.61 24.73
C ASP A 55 2.07 24.60 23.65
N SER A 56 1.88 25.70 22.91
CA SER A 56 1.06 25.73 21.69
C SER A 56 1.57 24.72 20.65
N TYR A 57 2.89 24.60 20.48
CA TYR A 57 3.52 23.61 19.64
C TYR A 57 3.23 22.17 20.09
N LYS A 58 3.40 21.86 21.37
CA LYS A 58 3.06 20.54 21.93
C LYS A 58 1.58 20.23 21.74
N GLN A 59 0.70 21.17 22.05
CA GLN A 59 -0.75 21.02 21.86
C GLN A 59 -1.10 20.78 20.40
N LYS A 60 -0.47 21.47 19.46
CA LYS A 60 -0.72 21.30 18.02
C LYS A 60 -0.27 19.93 17.52
N ILE A 61 0.89 19.44 17.97
CA ILE A 61 1.35 18.08 17.67
C ILE A 61 0.36 17.05 18.22
N VAL A 62 -0.09 17.23 19.45
CA VAL A 62 -1.09 16.35 20.07
C VAL A 62 -2.40 16.40 19.27
N GLU A 63 -2.91 17.57 18.88
CA GLU A 63 -4.13 17.70 18.07
C GLU A 63 -4.04 16.98 16.71
N ILE A 64 -2.91 17.13 16.00
CA ILE A 64 -2.66 16.44 14.72
C ILE A 64 -2.62 14.94 14.91
N ALA A 65 -1.91 14.48 15.94
CA ALA A 65 -1.85 13.07 16.30
C ALA A 65 -3.25 12.55 16.64
N ASP A 66 -4.04 13.30 17.39
CA ASP A 66 -5.37 12.88 17.87
C ASP A 66 -6.38 12.79 16.71
N ARG A 67 -6.41 13.77 15.80
CA ARG A 67 -7.24 13.71 14.58
C ARG A 67 -6.86 12.54 13.67
N THR A 68 -5.57 12.26 13.57
CA THR A 68 -5.05 11.11 12.80
C THR A 68 -5.51 9.80 13.43
N GLN A 69 -5.37 9.68 14.75
CA GLN A 69 -5.84 8.51 15.49
C GLN A 69 -7.35 8.35 15.38
N GLN A 70 -8.14 9.43 15.44
CA GLN A 70 -9.59 9.37 15.27
C GLN A 70 -10.00 8.88 13.87
N TRP A 71 -9.30 9.32 12.80
CA TRP A 71 -9.60 8.87 11.44
C TRP A 71 -9.23 7.40 11.22
N LEU A 72 -8.06 6.97 11.72
CA LEU A 72 -7.64 5.57 11.71
C LEU A 72 -8.58 4.70 12.56
N ALA A 73 -8.96 5.17 13.75
CA ALA A 73 -9.90 4.49 14.64
C ALA A 73 -11.29 4.33 13.98
N LYS A 74 -11.76 5.31 13.19
CA LYS A 74 -12.98 5.18 12.40
C LYS A 74 -12.85 4.09 11.33
N ALA A 75 -11.71 4.03 10.63
CA ALA A 75 -11.45 2.97 9.65
C ALA A 75 -11.38 1.59 10.31
N ASP A 76 -10.70 1.48 11.46
CA ASP A 76 -10.59 0.25 12.23
C ASP A 76 -11.94 -0.18 12.83
N ALA A 77 -12.76 0.76 13.30
CA ALA A 77 -14.12 0.48 13.76
C ALA A 77 -15.04 -0.01 12.64
N ALA A 78 -14.92 0.57 11.44
CA ALA A 78 -15.66 0.11 10.26
C ALA A 78 -15.24 -1.32 9.87
N TYR A 79 -13.94 -1.61 9.86
CA TYR A 79 -13.41 -2.95 9.64
C TYR A 79 -13.95 -3.94 10.69
N ALA A 80 -13.90 -3.58 11.98
CA ALA A 80 -14.40 -4.43 13.05
C ALA A 80 -15.92 -4.68 12.96
N LYS A 81 -16.70 -3.70 12.48
CA LYS A 81 -18.14 -3.87 12.22
C LYS A 81 -18.38 -4.85 11.09
N ASP A 82 -17.69 -4.71 9.97
CA ASP A 82 -17.78 -5.62 8.83
C ASP A 82 -17.39 -7.05 9.22
N ALA A 83 -16.33 -7.21 10.02
CA ALA A 83 -15.90 -8.50 10.53
C ALA A 83 -16.97 -9.17 11.42
N ARG A 84 -17.62 -8.41 12.31
CA ARG A 84 -18.72 -8.95 13.13
C ARG A 84 -19.92 -9.39 12.29
N ALA A 85 -20.31 -8.59 11.31
CA ALA A 85 -21.41 -8.95 10.41
C ALA A 85 -21.11 -10.23 9.61
N HIS A 86 -19.85 -10.42 9.23
CA HIS A 86 -19.40 -11.66 8.59
C HIS A 86 -19.50 -12.86 9.54
N ASP A 87 -19.05 -12.74 10.80
CA ASP A 87 -19.18 -13.81 11.79
C ASP A 87 -20.65 -14.21 12.00
N GLU A 88 -21.56 -13.23 12.05
CA GLU A 88 -23.01 -13.47 12.14
C GLU A 88 -23.59 -14.17 10.91
N GLU A 89 -23.12 -13.83 9.71
CA GLU A 89 -23.49 -14.53 8.47
C GLU A 89 -22.98 -15.98 8.47
N ARG A 90 -21.73 -16.19 8.91
CA ARG A 90 -21.16 -17.54 9.04
C ARG A 90 -21.89 -18.40 10.06
N ALA A 91 -22.23 -17.83 11.22
CA ALA A 91 -22.98 -18.54 12.25
C ALA A 91 -24.34 -19.00 11.73
N ARG A 92 -25.00 -18.16 10.91
CA ARG A 92 -26.25 -18.53 10.22
C ARG A 92 -26.04 -19.63 9.19
N ALA A 93 -24.97 -19.58 8.40
CA ALA A 93 -24.65 -20.60 7.40
C ALA A 93 -24.25 -21.96 8.01
N ALA A 94 -23.58 -21.94 9.17
CA ALA A 94 -23.17 -23.16 9.88
C ALA A 94 -24.37 -24.00 10.37
N GLY A 95 -25.54 -23.37 10.59
CA GLY A 95 -26.79 -24.08 10.91
C GLY A 95 -27.41 -24.85 9.73
N SER A 96 -26.85 -24.74 8.52
CA SER A 96 -27.43 -25.27 7.28
C SER A 96 -26.59 -26.38 6.61
N SER A 97 -25.39 -26.72 7.09
CA SER A 97 -24.46 -27.66 6.43
C SER A 97 -23.61 -28.46 7.42
N HIS A 98 -23.47 -29.77 7.21
CA HIS A 98 -22.48 -30.60 7.92
C HIS A 98 -21.06 -30.21 7.48
N THR A 99 -20.44 -29.33 8.26
CA THR A 99 -19.05 -28.87 8.08
C THR A 99 -18.10 -29.81 8.82
N ALA A 100 -17.11 -30.38 8.13
CA ALA A 100 -16.09 -31.21 8.77
C ALA A 100 -14.98 -30.33 9.37
N MET A 101 -15.13 -29.94 10.64
CA MET A 101 -14.12 -29.18 11.38
C MET A 101 -13.01 -30.09 11.89
N ILE A 102 -11.75 -29.76 11.57
CA ILE A 102 -10.56 -30.54 11.93
C ILE A 102 -9.58 -29.57 12.61
N SER A 103 -9.50 -29.62 13.93
CA SER A 103 -8.59 -28.74 14.67
C SER A 103 -7.17 -29.26 14.60
N VAL A 104 -6.19 -28.38 14.39
CA VAL A 104 -4.76 -28.75 14.49
C VAL A 104 -4.37 -29.27 15.89
N MET A 105 -5.15 -28.91 16.92
CA MET A 105 -4.94 -29.39 18.28
C MET A 105 -5.18 -30.90 18.40
N ASP A 106 -6.17 -31.43 17.67
CA ASP A 106 -6.49 -32.87 17.63
C ASP A 106 -5.41 -33.69 16.91
N HIS A 107 -4.51 -32.99 16.21
CA HIS A 107 -3.36 -33.56 15.50
C HIS A 107 -2.02 -33.26 16.20
N GLY A 108 -2.06 -32.83 17.46
CA GLY A 108 -0.89 -32.72 18.33
C GLY A 108 -0.19 -31.36 18.34
N ALA A 109 -0.78 -30.32 17.74
CA ALA A 109 -0.26 -28.96 17.82
C ALA A 109 -0.18 -28.50 19.28
N LYS A 110 0.90 -27.80 19.63
CA LYS A 110 1.10 -27.19 20.95
C LYS A 110 0.48 -25.80 21.02
N GLY A 111 0.62 -25.00 19.97
CA GLY A 111 0.07 -23.65 19.93
C GLY A 111 0.70 -22.70 20.96
N ASP A 112 1.95 -22.96 21.36
CA ASP A 112 2.70 -22.18 22.37
C ASP A 112 3.64 -21.11 21.77
N GLY A 113 3.78 -21.10 20.44
CA GLY A 113 4.63 -20.18 19.68
C GLY A 113 6.12 -20.50 19.75
N VAL A 114 6.49 -21.67 20.29
CA VAL A 114 7.86 -22.12 20.51
C VAL A 114 8.15 -23.44 19.80
N VAL A 115 7.26 -24.42 19.95
CA VAL A 115 7.35 -25.71 19.26
C VAL A 115 6.84 -25.55 17.83
N ASP A 116 7.54 -26.17 16.87
CA ASP A 116 7.12 -26.16 15.47
C ASP A 116 5.91 -27.09 15.25
N ASP A 117 4.75 -26.48 15.03
CA ASP A 117 3.47 -27.15 14.84
C ASP A 117 3.22 -27.58 13.38
N ARG A 118 4.22 -27.43 12.49
CA ARG A 118 4.10 -27.80 11.06
C ARG A 118 3.56 -29.21 10.85
N ALA A 119 4.09 -30.21 11.55
CA ALA A 119 3.68 -31.60 11.37
C ALA A 119 2.21 -31.82 11.76
N ALA A 120 1.74 -31.15 12.82
CA ALA A 120 0.34 -31.21 13.24
C ALA A 120 -0.59 -30.52 12.23
N PHE A 121 -0.16 -29.37 11.68
CA PHE A 121 -0.90 -28.69 10.62
C PHE A 121 -1.01 -29.55 9.35
N GLU A 122 0.10 -30.13 8.86
CA GLU A 122 0.11 -31.00 7.69
C GLU A 122 -0.76 -32.25 7.90
N ALA A 123 -0.75 -32.83 9.10
CA ALA A 123 -1.62 -33.95 9.46
C ALA A 123 -3.11 -33.57 9.45
N ALA A 124 -3.47 -32.39 9.94
CA ALA A 124 -4.83 -31.88 9.88
C ALA A 124 -5.30 -31.65 8.43
N VAL A 125 -4.44 -31.08 7.58
CA VAL A 125 -4.71 -30.92 6.14
C VAL A 125 -4.91 -32.28 5.47
N ALA A 126 -4.03 -33.26 5.74
CA ALA A 126 -4.18 -34.61 5.21
C ALA A 126 -5.50 -35.27 5.64
N ALA A 127 -5.92 -35.06 6.89
CA ALA A 127 -7.21 -35.55 7.41
C ALA A 127 -8.43 -34.84 6.82
N ALA A 128 -8.25 -33.68 6.19
CA ALA A 128 -9.29 -32.92 5.52
C ALA A 128 -9.56 -33.38 4.08
N ARG A 129 -8.56 -33.97 3.42
CA ARG A 129 -8.65 -34.41 2.02
C ARG A 129 -9.81 -35.39 1.81
N GLY A 130 -10.55 -35.18 0.72
CA GLY A 130 -11.69 -36.01 0.33
C GLY A 130 -12.97 -35.77 1.13
N LYS A 131 -12.97 -34.89 2.14
CA LYS A 131 -14.18 -34.48 2.86
C LYS A 131 -14.83 -33.29 2.16
N THR A 132 -16.15 -33.26 2.12
CA THR A 132 -16.92 -32.11 1.65
C THR A 132 -16.97 -31.03 2.72
N ASN A 133 -16.80 -29.76 2.33
CA ASN A 133 -16.82 -28.61 3.23
C ASN A 133 -15.84 -28.76 4.43
N ALA A 134 -14.62 -29.24 4.16
CA ALA A 134 -13.61 -29.45 5.18
C ALA A 134 -13.02 -28.13 5.66
N VAL A 135 -12.83 -28.00 6.97
CA VAL A 135 -12.21 -26.84 7.60
C VAL A 135 -11.06 -27.30 8.48
N VAL A 136 -9.83 -26.95 8.13
CA VAL A 136 -8.67 -27.08 9.01
C VAL A 136 -8.62 -25.85 9.90
N HIS A 137 -8.72 -26.03 11.22
CA HIS A 137 -8.91 -24.95 12.18
C HIS A 137 -7.70 -24.75 13.10
N LEU A 138 -7.21 -23.52 13.15
CA LEU A 138 -6.18 -23.03 14.04
C LEU A 138 -6.85 -22.09 15.06
N PRO A 139 -7.23 -22.60 16.26
CA PRO A 139 -8.12 -21.90 17.19
C PRO A 139 -7.50 -20.64 17.82
N ALA A 140 -8.38 -19.72 18.21
CA ALA A 140 -8.03 -18.53 18.99
C ALA A 140 -7.40 -18.89 20.35
N GLY A 141 -6.59 -17.99 20.90
CA GLY A 141 -5.87 -18.21 22.17
C GLY A 141 -4.54 -18.95 22.04
N HIS A 142 -4.21 -19.42 20.83
CA HIS A 142 -2.97 -20.15 20.53
C HIS A 142 -2.06 -19.36 19.57
N THR A 143 -0.76 -19.63 19.65
CA THR A 143 0.24 -19.21 18.66
C THR A 143 0.91 -20.44 18.06
N PHE A 144 0.69 -20.70 16.78
CA PHE A 144 1.27 -21.83 16.06
C PHE A 144 2.54 -21.34 15.35
N LEU A 145 3.71 -21.70 15.88
CA LEU A 145 4.96 -21.52 15.14
C LEU A 145 5.00 -22.59 14.06
N LEU A 146 5.14 -22.19 12.79
CA LEU A 146 5.25 -23.12 11.68
C LEU A 146 6.56 -22.88 10.94
N SER A 147 7.30 -23.92 10.59
CA SER A 147 8.30 -23.85 9.51
C SER A 147 7.62 -23.61 8.14
N PRO A 148 8.32 -23.13 7.10
CA PRO A 148 7.70 -22.79 5.80
C PRO A 148 6.87 -23.92 5.21
N ILE A 149 5.63 -23.63 4.81
CA ILE A 149 4.64 -24.60 4.36
C ILE A 149 4.32 -24.38 2.88
N GLU A 150 4.26 -25.48 2.14
CA GLU A 150 3.76 -25.50 0.78
C GLU A 150 2.59 -26.49 0.71
N LEU A 151 1.41 -25.98 0.35
CA LEU A 151 0.22 -26.78 0.06
C LEU A 151 0.14 -26.97 -1.44
N VAL A 152 0.15 -28.23 -1.87
CA VAL A 152 0.29 -28.60 -3.27
C VAL A 152 -0.90 -29.44 -3.68
N ASP A 153 -1.55 -29.06 -4.78
CA ASP A 153 -2.69 -29.80 -5.36
C ASP A 153 -3.89 -29.98 -4.40
N GLU A 154 -4.02 -29.12 -3.38
CA GLU A 154 -5.17 -29.16 -2.49
C GLU A 154 -6.42 -28.59 -3.18
N THR A 155 -7.58 -29.15 -2.83
CA THR A 155 -8.88 -28.72 -3.37
C THR A 155 -9.95 -28.65 -2.28
N ASP A 156 -10.92 -27.74 -2.46
CA ASP A 156 -12.17 -27.67 -1.69
C ASP A 156 -11.97 -27.64 -0.16
N LEU A 157 -11.00 -26.85 0.28
CA LEU A 157 -10.55 -26.79 1.66
C LEU A 157 -10.60 -25.34 2.19
N GLU A 158 -11.15 -25.18 3.39
CA GLU A 158 -10.99 -23.97 4.17
C GLU A 158 -9.86 -24.14 5.21
N ILE A 159 -8.93 -23.20 5.25
CA ILE A 159 -7.95 -23.06 6.34
C ILE A 159 -8.40 -21.87 7.19
N ARG A 160 -8.94 -22.17 8.38
CA ARG A 160 -9.47 -21.18 9.31
C ARG A 160 -8.45 -20.85 10.39
N ILE A 161 -7.95 -19.63 10.38
CA ILE A 161 -6.98 -19.10 11.35
C ILE A 161 -7.68 -18.10 12.25
N ASP A 162 -7.98 -18.52 13.49
CA ASP A 162 -8.50 -17.64 14.54
C ASP A 162 -7.44 -17.33 15.62
N GLY A 163 -6.38 -18.14 15.70
CA GLY A 163 -5.18 -17.88 16.50
C GLY A 163 -4.12 -17.05 15.77
N THR A 164 -2.86 -17.18 16.18
CA THR A 164 -1.72 -16.59 15.48
C THR A 164 -0.90 -17.69 14.80
N VAL A 165 -0.65 -17.59 13.50
CA VAL A 165 0.36 -18.36 12.79
C VAL A 165 1.63 -17.52 12.71
N ARG A 166 2.73 -18.02 13.25
CA ARG A 166 4.00 -17.30 13.33
C ARG A 166 5.05 -18.00 12.47
N ALA A 167 5.69 -17.26 11.57
CA ALA A 167 6.86 -17.71 10.81
C ALA A 167 8.05 -17.92 11.74
N PRO A 168 9.07 -18.74 11.40
CA PRO A 168 10.19 -18.96 12.29
C PRO A 168 11.14 -17.74 12.32
N PRO A 169 11.95 -17.61 13.40
CA PRO A 169 13.00 -16.59 13.44
C PRO A 169 13.99 -16.80 12.30
N MET A 170 14.63 -15.71 11.84
CA MET A 170 15.47 -15.65 10.64
C MET A 170 16.54 -16.77 10.59
N GLU A 171 17.10 -17.16 11.73
CA GLU A 171 18.17 -18.15 11.85
C GLU A 171 17.70 -19.59 11.58
N ARG A 172 16.39 -19.85 11.66
CA ARG A 172 15.79 -21.17 11.38
C ARG A 172 15.29 -21.31 9.95
N TRP A 173 15.41 -20.26 9.12
CA TRP A 173 14.97 -20.32 7.74
C TRP A 173 15.95 -21.12 6.86
N PRO A 174 15.45 -21.97 5.95
CA PRO A 174 16.31 -22.61 4.96
C PRO A 174 16.93 -21.56 4.03
N PRO A 175 18.11 -21.83 3.44
CA PRO A 175 18.70 -20.91 2.48
C PRO A 175 17.76 -20.70 1.28
N PRO A 176 17.72 -19.48 0.69
CA PRO A 176 16.87 -19.21 -0.45
C PRO A 176 17.28 -20.08 -1.66
N PRO A 177 16.33 -20.45 -2.54
CA PRO A 177 16.66 -21.22 -3.73
C PRO A 177 17.68 -20.51 -4.63
N ARG A 178 18.54 -21.28 -5.31
CA ARG A 178 19.50 -20.75 -6.28
C ARG A 178 18.80 -19.97 -7.40
N GLU A 179 19.51 -19.01 -7.98
CA GLU A 179 19.03 -18.25 -9.11
C GLU A 179 18.83 -19.11 -10.35
N ASP A 180 17.71 -18.87 -11.02
CA ASP A 180 17.40 -19.42 -12.33
C ASP A 180 17.35 -18.25 -13.32
N SER A 181 18.35 -18.17 -14.18
CA SER A 181 18.50 -17.11 -15.16
C SER A 181 17.40 -17.11 -16.22
N ALA A 182 16.59 -18.17 -16.33
CA ALA A 182 15.44 -18.21 -17.22
C ALA A 182 14.22 -17.45 -16.66
N LEU A 183 14.21 -17.09 -15.37
CA LEU A 183 13.10 -16.41 -14.72
C LEU A 183 13.29 -14.89 -14.67
N SER A 184 12.18 -14.15 -14.68
CA SER A 184 12.19 -12.72 -14.36
C SER A 184 12.66 -12.49 -12.92
N ALA A 185 13.15 -11.27 -12.62
CA ALA A 185 13.60 -10.91 -11.27
C ALA A 185 12.51 -11.15 -10.21
N GLU A 186 11.27 -10.76 -10.50
CA GLU A 186 10.14 -11.02 -9.61
C GLU A 186 9.85 -12.51 -9.46
N ARG A 187 9.79 -13.28 -10.55
CA ARG A 187 9.60 -14.75 -10.49
C ARG A 187 10.68 -15.43 -9.66
N GLN A 188 11.94 -15.00 -9.80
CA GLN A 188 13.05 -15.50 -9.00
C GLN A 188 12.82 -15.20 -7.51
N ARG A 189 12.44 -13.96 -7.15
CA ARG A 189 12.16 -13.55 -5.76
C ARG A 189 11.05 -14.39 -5.13
N MET A 190 9.96 -14.65 -5.87
CA MET A 190 8.76 -15.33 -5.37
C MET A 190 8.91 -16.83 -5.08
N ARG A 191 10.09 -17.40 -5.34
CA ARG A 191 10.41 -18.81 -5.00
C ARG A 191 10.76 -19.04 -3.52
N TYR A 192 10.72 -17.98 -2.71
CA TYR A 192 11.02 -18.07 -1.29
C TYR A 192 9.84 -17.49 -0.50
N ALA A 193 9.10 -18.37 0.17
CA ALA A 193 7.82 -18.05 0.79
C ALA A 193 7.66 -18.74 2.14
N PHE A 194 6.85 -18.14 3.02
CA PHE A 194 6.46 -18.74 4.30
C PHE A 194 5.28 -19.70 4.13
N LEU A 195 4.16 -19.23 3.57
CA LEU A 195 3.02 -20.05 3.21
C LEU A 195 2.83 -19.97 1.70
N GLU A 196 2.78 -21.11 1.03
CA GLU A 196 2.54 -21.18 -0.41
C GLU A 196 1.37 -22.11 -0.74
N LEU A 197 0.40 -21.62 -1.52
CA LEU A 197 -0.58 -22.43 -2.22
C LEU A 197 -0.07 -22.63 -3.65
N ARG A 198 0.25 -23.87 -4.04
CA ARG A 198 0.71 -24.18 -5.40
C ARG A 198 -0.25 -25.15 -6.07
N ARG A 199 -0.70 -24.81 -7.28
CA ARG A 199 -1.60 -25.66 -8.09
C ARG A 199 -2.89 -26.04 -7.35
N CYS A 200 -3.32 -25.19 -6.42
CA CYS A 200 -4.49 -25.42 -5.60
C CYS A 200 -5.77 -24.93 -6.29
N ARG A 201 -6.91 -25.49 -5.91
CA ARG A 201 -8.24 -25.09 -6.40
C ARG A 201 -9.21 -24.87 -5.25
N ALA A 202 -10.05 -23.84 -5.32
CA ALA A 202 -11.13 -23.64 -4.35
C ALA A 202 -10.67 -23.61 -2.88
N ILE A 203 -9.45 -23.10 -2.63
CA ILE A 203 -8.92 -22.94 -1.27
C ILE A 203 -9.35 -21.60 -0.69
N VAL A 204 -9.85 -21.63 0.54
CA VAL A 204 -10.20 -20.42 1.30
C VAL A 204 -9.36 -20.34 2.55
N ILE A 205 -8.48 -19.36 2.65
CA ILE A 205 -7.84 -19.02 3.93
C ILE A 205 -8.68 -17.92 4.58
N SER A 206 -9.21 -18.18 5.77
CA SER A 206 -10.10 -17.24 6.46
C SER A 206 -9.87 -17.20 7.95
N GLY A 207 -10.61 -16.33 8.64
CA GLY A 207 -10.61 -16.24 10.09
C GLY A 207 -10.19 -14.86 10.56
N ARG A 208 -10.26 -14.64 11.87
CA ARG A 208 -9.95 -13.34 12.49
C ARG A 208 -8.57 -13.29 13.14
N GLY A 209 -7.79 -14.35 12.94
CA GLY A 209 -6.45 -14.51 13.45
C GLY A 209 -5.40 -13.71 12.69
N THR A 210 -4.15 -14.01 13.00
CA THR A 210 -2.99 -13.29 12.48
C THR A 210 -2.00 -14.24 11.82
N ILE A 211 -1.41 -13.83 10.70
CA ILE A 211 -0.19 -14.42 10.14
C ILE A 211 0.96 -13.43 10.40
N GLN A 212 1.94 -13.81 11.21
CA GLN A 212 3.06 -12.98 11.65
C GLN A 212 4.38 -13.44 11.03
N GLY A 213 5.03 -12.57 10.26
CA GLY A 213 6.23 -12.91 9.48
C GLY A 213 7.58 -12.76 10.17
N GLN A 214 7.66 -12.11 11.33
CA GLN A 214 8.92 -11.81 12.03
C GLN A 214 9.98 -11.08 11.16
N GLY A 215 9.55 -10.09 10.38
CA GLY A 215 10.35 -9.44 9.34
C GLY A 215 11.47 -8.50 9.80
N GLN A 216 11.49 -8.05 11.06
CA GLN A 216 12.42 -7.00 11.51
C GLN A 216 13.91 -7.30 11.25
N PRO A 217 14.44 -8.50 11.56
CA PRO A 217 15.84 -8.84 11.26
C PRO A 217 16.15 -8.79 9.76
N TRP A 218 15.21 -9.24 8.92
CA TRP A 218 15.33 -9.21 7.47
C TRP A 218 15.43 -7.79 6.94
N TRP A 219 14.58 -6.87 7.40
CA TRP A 219 14.63 -5.47 6.96
C TRP A 219 15.91 -4.78 7.40
N ALA A 220 16.37 -5.05 8.62
CA ALA A 220 17.62 -4.48 9.13
C ALA A 220 18.81 -4.92 8.27
N LEU A 221 18.87 -6.21 7.92
CA LEU A 221 19.93 -6.75 7.07
C LEU A 221 19.84 -6.26 5.63
N ARG A 222 18.64 -6.17 5.05
CA ARG A 222 18.45 -5.74 3.65
C ARG A 222 18.74 -4.25 3.44
N LYS A 223 18.63 -3.42 4.47
CA LYS A 223 19.08 -2.01 4.41
C LYS A 223 20.59 -1.87 4.20
N VAL A 224 21.38 -2.82 4.70
CA VAL A 224 22.84 -2.81 4.56
C VAL A 224 23.32 -3.75 3.45
N ARG A 225 22.52 -4.75 3.09
CA ARG A 225 22.78 -5.75 2.06
C ARG A 225 21.52 -6.01 1.21
N PRO A 226 21.18 -5.11 0.26
CA PRO A 226 19.96 -5.20 -0.55
C PRO A 226 19.79 -6.49 -1.35
N GLU A 227 20.91 -7.15 -1.67
CA GLU A 227 20.99 -8.44 -2.38
C GLU A 227 20.48 -9.63 -1.55
N VAL A 228 20.37 -9.48 -0.22
CA VAL A 228 19.83 -10.54 0.64
C VAL A 228 18.36 -10.78 0.31
N ARG A 229 18.06 -12.03 0.00
CA ARG A 229 16.68 -12.48 -0.24
C ARG A 229 15.94 -12.66 1.08
N ALA A 230 14.71 -12.16 1.14
CA ALA A 230 13.77 -12.41 2.22
C ALA A 230 12.52 -13.12 1.68
N PRO A 231 11.85 -13.95 2.48
CA PRO A 231 10.69 -14.70 2.03
C PRO A 231 9.42 -13.83 2.00
N ALA A 232 8.56 -14.06 1.00
CA ALA A 232 7.20 -13.52 1.01
C ALA A 232 6.35 -14.23 2.08
N LEU A 233 5.35 -13.56 2.65
CA LEU A 233 4.55 -14.14 3.73
C LEU A 233 3.53 -15.17 3.21
N LEU A 234 2.80 -14.83 2.14
CA LEU A 234 1.82 -15.70 1.50
C LEU A 234 1.94 -15.61 -0.01
N VAL A 235 2.15 -16.74 -0.68
CA VAL A 235 2.17 -16.85 -2.14
C VAL A 235 1.04 -17.77 -2.60
N ILE A 236 0.20 -17.27 -3.50
CA ILE A 236 -0.81 -18.04 -4.22
C ILE A 236 -0.29 -18.20 -5.64
N ARG A 237 0.14 -19.41 -5.99
CA ARG A 237 0.84 -19.72 -7.23
C ARG A 237 0.09 -20.76 -8.05
N GLU A 238 -0.02 -20.53 -9.36
CA GLU A 238 -0.59 -21.52 -10.30
C GLU A 238 -1.97 -22.03 -9.86
N SER A 239 -2.70 -21.22 -9.11
CA SER A 239 -3.89 -21.65 -8.37
C SER A 239 -5.14 -20.97 -8.91
N ARG A 240 -6.30 -21.56 -8.65
CA ARG A 240 -7.58 -21.15 -9.23
C ARG A 240 -8.69 -21.13 -8.18
N ASP A 241 -9.60 -20.16 -8.26
CA ASP A 241 -10.77 -20.07 -7.34
C ASP A 241 -10.38 -19.92 -5.85
N CYS A 242 -9.25 -19.26 -5.56
CA CYS A 242 -8.75 -19.13 -4.19
C CYS A 242 -9.22 -17.83 -3.52
N ALA A 243 -9.37 -17.83 -2.20
CA ALA A 243 -9.68 -16.62 -1.45
C ALA A 243 -8.90 -16.50 -0.13
N VAL A 244 -8.56 -15.27 0.24
CA VAL A 244 -8.00 -14.92 1.56
C VAL A 244 -8.87 -13.83 2.17
N ARG A 245 -9.41 -14.06 3.37
CA ARG A 245 -10.42 -13.16 3.95
C ARG A 245 -10.25 -12.90 5.45
N TYR A 246 -10.50 -11.67 5.89
CA TYR A 246 -10.60 -11.23 7.29
C TYR A 246 -9.35 -11.32 8.19
N LEU A 247 -8.24 -11.82 7.65
CA LEU A 247 -7.01 -12.03 8.40
C LEU A 247 -6.20 -10.75 8.60
N SER A 248 -5.44 -10.75 9.69
CA SER A 248 -4.33 -9.80 9.88
C SER A 248 -3.03 -10.41 9.39
N LEU A 249 -2.30 -9.72 8.51
CA LEU A 249 -0.99 -10.12 8.02
C LEU A 249 0.02 -9.06 8.45
N VAL A 250 0.96 -9.43 9.32
CA VAL A 250 1.84 -8.46 9.97
C VAL A 250 3.29 -8.88 9.87
N GLU A 251 4.16 -7.88 9.85
CA GLU A 251 5.61 -8.08 9.95
C GLU A 251 6.17 -9.02 8.85
N SER A 252 5.70 -8.92 7.61
CA SER A 252 6.26 -9.71 6.52
C SER A 252 7.76 -9.39 6.30
N PRO A 253 8.65 -10.39 6.16
CA PRO A 253 10.06 -10.16 5.79
C PRO A 253 10.24 -9.45 4.45
N PHE A 254 9.31 -9.64 3.52
CA PHE A 254 9.27 -9.07 2.18
C PHE A 254 7.81 -8.74 1.81
N TYR A 255 7.33 -9.08 0.62
CA TYR A 255 5.93 -8.92 0.22
C TYR A 255 4.99 -9.70 1.15
N HIS A 256 3.80 -9.17 1.44
CA HIS A 256 2.82 -9.85 2.30
C HIS A 256 2.02 -10.89 1.52
N VAL A 257 1.30 -10.49 0.47
CA VAL A 257 0.51 -11.41 -0.35
C VAL A 257 0.94 -11.29 -1.80
N VAL A 258 1.20 -12.42 -2.43
CA VAL A 258 1.60 -12.51 -3.82
C VAL A 258 0.63 -13.42 -4.55
N VAL A 259 -0.01 -12.92 -5.59
CA VAL A 259 -0.83 -13.72 -6.52
C VAL A 259 -0.04 -13.87 -7.82
N LEU A 260 0.41 -15.09 -8.10
CA LEU A 260 1.32 -15.39 -9.21
C LEU A 260 0.76 -16.51 -10.08
N ASP A 261 0.74 -16.31 -11.41
CA ASP A 261 0.27 -17.32 -12.37
C ASP A 261 -1.12 -17.90 -12.04
N SER A 262 -2.00 -17.12 -11.42
CA SER A 262 -3.24 -17.60 -10.82
C SER A 262 -4.47 -16.95 -11.45
N GLU A 263 -5.63 -17.58 -11.28
CA GLU A 263 -6.89 -17.16 -11.89
C GLU A 263 -8.04 -17.14 -10.86
N ARG A 264 -8.88 -16.10 -10.88
CA ARG A 264 -10.04 -15.95 -9.97
C ARG A 264 -9.63 -16.04 -8.50
N VAL A 265 -8.82 -15.06 -8.07
CA VAL A 265 -8.36 -14.94 -6.69
C VAL A 265 -9.02 -13.73 -6.02
N THR A 266 -9.58 -13.95 -4.82
CA THR A 266 -10.22 -12.87 -4.03
C THR A 266 -9.43 -12.61 -2.75
N LEU A 267 -8.99 -11.37 -2.55
CA LEU A 267 -8.44 -10.88 -1.28
C LEU A 267 -9.44 -9.89 -0.69
N ASP A 268 -10.16 -10.27 0.35
CA ASP A 268 -11.25 -9.44 0.91
C ASP A 268 -11.01 -9.11 2.38
N ARG A 269 -11.10 -7.83 2.72
CA ARG A 269 -11.01 -7.35 4.11
C ARG A 269 -9.80 -7.91 4.85
N LEU A 270 -8.62 -7.78 4.25
CA LEU A 270 -7.36 -8.06 4.93
C LEU A 270 -6.89 -6.83 5.72
N ARG A 271 -6.27 -7.05 6.88
CA ARG A 271 -5.49 -6.03 7.57
C ARG A 271 -4.01 -6.34 7.41
N ILE A 272 -3.32 -5.57 6.58
CA ILE A 272 -1.89 -5.75 6.31
C ILE A 272 -1.12 -4.62 6.99
N ALA A 273 -0.14 -4.95 7.83
CA ALA A 273 0.57 -3.94 8.63
C ALA A 273 2.07 -4.25 8.84
N THR A 274 2.91 -3.34 8.37
CA THR A 274 4.33 -3.21 8.75
C THR A 274 4.70 -1.74 9.04
N PRO A 275 5.78 -1.49 9.82
CA PRO A 275 6.23 -0.13 10.13
C PRO A 275 6.70 0.64 8.88
N PRO A 276 6.44 1.96 8.77
CA PRO A 276 6.96 2.80 7.69
C PRO A 276 8.49 2.84 7.75
N GLY A 277 9.16 2.18 6.81
CA GLY A 277 10.61 1.99 6.80
C GLY A 277 11.06 0.52 6.76
N SER A 278 10.13 -0.43 6.73
CA SER A 278 10.40 -1.82 6.35
C SER A 278 10.56 -1.93 4.83
N VAL A 279 11.73 -2.39 4.38
CA VAL A 279 12.12 -2.36 2.96
C VAL A 279 11.41 -3.44 2.14
N ASN A 280 10.78 -3.07 1.02
CA ASN A 280 10.04 -3.96 0.10
C ASN A 280 9.02 -4.85 0.81
N THR A 281 8.19 -4.20 1.63
CA THR A 281 7.12 -4.88 2.38
C THR A 281 5.77 -4.66 1.74
N ASP A 282 5.72 -4.82 0.43
CA ASP A 282 4.54 -4.60 -0.39
C ASP A 282 3.33 -5.35 0.19
N GLY A 283 2.15 -4.74 0.11
CA GLY A 283 0.94 -5.32 0.70
C GLY A 283 0.39 -6.46 -0.14
N VAL A 284 0.07 -6.16 -1.40
CA VAL A 284 -0.38 -7.17 -2.36
C VAL A 284 0.34 -6.96 -3.68
N ASP A 285 1.01 -8.00 -4.17
CA ASP A 285 1.55 -8.06 -5.53
C ASP A 285 0.71 -9.02 -6.38
N VAL A 286 0.28 -8.54 -7.55
CA VAL A 286 -0.38 -9.37 -8.58
C VAL A 286 0.55 -9.47 -9.76
N LEU A 287 0.98 -10.70 -10.09
CA LEU A 287 1.90 -11.01 -11.17
C LEU A 287 1.33 -12.12 -12.05
N ALA A 288 1.39 -11.95 -13.37
CA ALA A 288 1.00 -12.94 -14.38
C ALA A 288 -0.36 -13.62 -14.11
N SER A 289 -1.29 -12.89 -13.51
CA SER A 289 -2.54 -13.44 -12.99
C SER A 289 -3.76 -12.76 -13.59
N SER A 290 -4.91 -13.44 -13.60
CA SER A 290 -6.14 -12.86 -14.11
C SER A 290 -7.35 -13.03 -13.20
N ASP A 291 -8.30 -12.10 -13.33
CA ASP A 291 -9.55 -12.11 -12.55
C ASP A 291 -9.29 -12.01 -11.04
N VAL A 292 -8.41 -11.09 -10.65
CA VAL A 292 -8.04 -10.87 -9.25
C VAL A 292 -8.85 -9.72 -8.67
N THR A 293 -9.53 -9.95 -7.55
CA THR A 293 -10.28 -8.92 -6.82
C THR A 293 -9.66 -8.67 -5.45
N ILE A 294 -9.30 -7.43 -5.18
CA ILE A 294 -8.81 -6.94 -3.89
C ILE A 294 -9.85 -5.97 -3.35
N SER A 295 -10.58 -6.34 -2.30
CA SER A 295 -11.71 -5.54 -1.82
C SER A 295 -11.60 -5.20 -0.35
N LYS A 296 -11.83 -3.92 -0.02
CA LYS A 296 -11.99 -3.42 1.36
C LYS A 296 -10.81 -3.77 2.30
N CYS A 297 -9.61 -3.95 1.77
CA CYS A 297 -8.42 -4.19 2.57
C CYS A 297 -7.93 -2.89 3.25
N HIS A 298 -7.37 -3.02 4.44
CA HIS A 298 -6.62 -1.96 5.12
C HIS A 298 -5.14 -2.33 5.06
N VAL A 299 -4.35 -1.59 4.29
CA VAL A 299 -2.94 -1.90 4.00
C VAL A 299 -2.05 -0.76 4.47
N SER A 300 -1.09 -1.06 5.34
CA SER A 300 -0.06 -0.13 5.79
C SER A 300 1.30 -0.78 5.75
N THR A 301 2.19 -0.26 4.91
CA THR A 301 3.46 -0.92 4.60
C THR A 301 4.61 0.08 4.54
N GLY A 302 5.83 -0.44 4.32
CA GLY A 302 7.00 0.38 4.00
C GLY A 302 7.24 0.57 2.50
N ASP A 303 6.44 -0.05 1.63
CA ASP A 303 6.55 0.02 0.16
C ASP A 303 5.14 0.06 -0.48
N ASP A 304 4.93 -0.40 -1.71
CA ASP A 304 3.62 -0.37 -2.39
C ASP A 304 2.51 -1.03 -1.54
N ASN A 305 1.35 -0.38 -1.45
CA ASN A 305 0.19 -0.99 -0.77
C ASN A 305 -0.40 -2.09 -1.65
N VAL A 306 -0.50 -1.81 -2.95
CA VAL A 306 -0.83 -2.78 -3.99
C VAL A 306 0.04 -2.51 -5.21
N ALA A 307 0.69 -3.54 -5.74
CA ALA A 307 1.42 -3.51 -6.99
C ALA A 307 0.83 -4.51 -8.00
N ILE A 308 0.50 -4.03 -9.20
CA ILE A 308 0.01 -4.88 -10.30
C ILE A 308 1.10 -4.90 -11.36
N LYS A 309 1.75 -6.04 -11.51
CA LYS A 309 2.96 -6.24 -12.30
C LYS A 309 2.71 -7.14 -13.51
N GLU A 310 3.78 -7.55 -14.17
CA GLU A 310 3.80 -8.09 -15.53
C GLU A 310 2.84 -9.24 -15.77
N GLY A 311 2.22 -9.28 -16.95
CA GLY A 311 1.31 -10.33 -17.39
C GLY A 311 -0.08 -10.31 -16.73
N SER A 312 -0.37 -9.34 -15.87
CA SER A 312 -1.63 -9.30 -15.11
C SER A 312 -2.77 -8.67 -15.91
N ARG A 313 -3.98 -9.22 -15.79
CA ARG A 313 -5.18 -8.67 -16.45
C ARG A 313 -6.48 -8.85 -15.68
N ARG A 314 -7.47 -7.98 -15.91
CA ARG A 314 -8.78 -8.04 -15.22
C ARG A 314 -8.60 -8.02 -13.70
N VAL A 315 -7.87 -7.01 -13.23
CA VAL A 315 -7.59 -6.83 -11.80
C VAL A 315 -8.46 -5.70 -11.26
N GLN A 316 -9.12 -5.93 -10.13
CA GLN A 316 -9.99 -4.95 -9.47
C GLN A 316 -9.51 -4.66 -8.05
N VAL A 317 -9.37 -3.38 -7.71
CA VAL A 317 -9.12 -2.90 -6.35
C VAL A 317 -10.29 -2.02 -5.93
N LEU A 318 -11.13 -2.52 -5.02
CA LEU A 318 -12.44 -1.96 -4.72
C LEU A 318 -12.56 -1.60 -3.23
N GLY A 319 -12.56 -0.30 -2.93
CA GLY A 319 -12.66 0.18 -1.56
C GLY A 319 -11.38 -0.03 -0.74
N GLY A 320 -11.47 0.26 0.55
CA GLY A 320 -10.37 0.02 1.51
C GLY A 320 -9.66 1.29 1.97
N LEU A 321 -8.54 1.08 2.63
CA LEU A 321 -7.67 2.14 3.16
C LEU A 321 -6.22 1.76 2.98
N PHE A 322 -5.47 2.56 2.22
CA PHE A 322 -4.02 2.47 2.11
C PHE A 322 -3.39 3.57 2.96
N HIS A 323 -2.72 3.18 4.05
CA HIS A 323 -2.16 4.08 5.04
C HIS A 323 -0.64 3.91 5.12
N LYS A 324 0.14 4.93 4.76
CA LYS A 324 1.61 4.81 4.57
C LYS A 324 1.98 3.74 3.53
N GLY A 325 3.23 3.77 3.07
CA GLY A 325 3.66 2.99 1.92
C GLY A 325 3.61 3.81 0.64
N HIS A 326 3.79 3.17 -0.52
CA HIS A 326 3.98 3.84 -1.80
C HIS A 326 2.71 4.02 -2.62
N GLY A 327 1.55 3.57 -2.12
CA GLY A 327 0.25 3.70 -2.79
C GLY A 327 -0.09 2.52 -3.68
N LEU A 328 -0.90 2.76 -4.71
CA LEU A 328 -1.22 1.77 -5.72
C LEU A 328 -0.35 2.00 -6.96
N SER A 329 0.40 0.97 -7.35
CA SER A 329 1.30 1.00 -8.49
C SER A 329 0.92 -0.02 -9.55
N ILE A 330 0.86 0.42 -10.80
CA ILE A 330 1.03 -0.45 -11.97
C ILE A 330 2.54 -0.48 -12.28
N GLY A 331 3.13 -1.68 -12.26
CA GLY A 331 4.55 -1.90 -12.49
C GLY A 331 5.44 -1.88 -11.23
N SER A 332 6.75 -1.68 -11.37
CA SER A 332 7.43 -1.28 -12.61
C SER A 332 7.38 -2.34 -13.71
N LEU A 333 7.23 -1.92 -14.97
CA LEU A 333 7.20 -2.80 -16.14
C LEU A 333 8.34 -2.53 -17.11
N GLY A 334 8.83 -3.56 -17.79
CA GLY A 334 9.86 -3.48 -18.82
C GLY A 334 11.29 -3.47 -18.29
N GLU A 335 11.52 -3.91 -17.05
CA GLU A 335 12.85 -4.03 -16.46
C GLU A 335 13.76 -4.87 -17.38
N ARG A 336 15.04 -4.49 -17.55
CA ARG A 336 16.01 -5.19 -18.42
C ARG A 336 15.54 -5.36 -19.87
N HIS A 337 14.92 -4.32 -20.43
CA HIS A 337 14.43 -4.28 -21.82
C HIS A 337 13.42 -5.38 -22.15
N THR A 338 12.75 -5.92 -21.14
CA THR A 338 11.77 -6.99 -21.30
C THR A 338 10.46 -6.46 -21.87
N GLU A 339 9.73 -7.33 -22.56
CA GLU A 339 8.37 -7.06 -23.00
C GLU A 339 7.39 -7.48 -21.91
N GLN A 340 6.65 -6.53 -21.34
CA GLN A 340 5.73 -6.77 -20.23
C GLN A 340 4.42 -6.02 -20.44
N SER A 341 3.31 -6.61 -19.98
CA SER A 341 1.99 -6.00 -20.10
C SER A 341 1.16 -6.02 -18.84
N VAL A 342 0.28 -5.03 -18.70
CA VAL A 342 -0.83 -5.01 -17.73
C VAL A 342 -2.07 -4.45 -18.44
N GLU A 343 -3.19 -5.16 -18.36
CA GLU A 343 -4.40 -4.78 -19.10
C GLU A 343 -5.67 -4.91 -18.25
N ASP A 344 -6.67 -4.07 -18.52
CA ASP A 344 -8.01 -4.16 -17.92
C ASP A 344 -7.98 -4.08 -16.38
N VAL A 345 -7.59 -2.93 -15.84
CA VAL A 345 -7.48 -2.72 -14.39
C VAL A 345 -8.48 -1.66 -13.93
N LEU A 346 -9.22 -1.96 -12.86
CA LEU A 346 -10.12 -1.02 -12.19
C LEU A 346 -9.69 -0.80 -10.75
N ILE A 347 -9.43 0.45 -10.40
CA ILE A 347 -9.19 0.91 -9.03
C ILE A 347 -10.31 1.88 -8.68
N ALA A 348 -11.13 1.55 -7.68
CA ALA A 348 -12.28 2.38 -7.34
C ALA A 348 -12.52 2.52 -5.84
N ASN A 349 -12.93 3.72 -5.40
CA ASN A 349 -13.39 4.00 -4.04
C ASN A 349 -12.31 3.80 -2.95
N VAL A 350 -11.03 3.99 -3.28
CA VAL A 350 -9.91 3.75 -2.36
C VAL A 350 -9.52 5.04 -1.62
N ARG A 351 -9.27 4.92 -0.32
CA ARG A 351 -8.76 6.02 0.51
C ARG A 351 -7.26 5.86 0.70
N PHE A 352 -6.52 6.94 0.51
CA PHE A 352 -5.07 7.00 0.68
C PHE A 352 -4.73 8.00 1.77
N TYR A 353 -3.94 7.56 2.74
CA TYR A 353 -3.49 8.42 3.83
C TYR A 353 -1.99 8.31 4.01
N ARG A 354 -1.29 9.43 3.80
CA ARG A 354 0.16 9.55 3.97
C ARG A 354 0.98 8.51 3.19
N THR A 355 0.47 8.07 2.05
CA THR A 355 1.21 7.27 1.08
C THR A 355 2.09 8.17 0.20
N SER A 356 3.15 7.62 -0.39
CA SER A 356 3.96 8.36 -1.35
C SER A 356 3.16 8.68 -2.61
N ASN A 357 2.28 7.77 -3.04
CA ASN A 357 1.43 8.01 -4.21
C ASN A 357 0.00 7.54 -3.95
N ALA A 358 -0.96 7.96 -4.78
CA ALA A 358 -2.28 7.33 -4.83
C ALA A 358 -2.44 6.48 -6.08
N ALA A 359 -2.42 7.10 -7.26
CA ALA A 359 -2.46 6.44 -8.55
C ALA A 359 -1.08 6.52 -9.22
N ARG A 360 -0.38 5.38 -9.35
CA ARG A 360 0.96 5.35 -9.95
C ARG A 360 1.07 4.33 -11.09
N VAL A 361 1.69 4.72 -12.19
CA VAL A 361 2.13 3.85 -13.29
C VAL A 361 3.63 4.05 -13.49
N LYS A 362 4.42 2.97 -13.43
CA LYS A 362 5.88 3.00 -13.57
C LYS A 362 6.30 2.07 -14.71
N THR A 363 7.06 2.57 -15.68
CA THR A 363 7.68 1.72 -16.70
C THR A 363 9.14 2.11 -16.89
N TRP A 364 9.99 1.11 -17.09
CA TRP A 364 11.41 1.28 -17.29
C TRP A 364 11.74 1.90 -18.65
N GLN A 365 12.80 2.70 -18.68
CA GLN A 365 13.45 3.10 -19.93
C GLN A 365 13.99 1.86 -20.65
N GLY A 366 13.84 1.82 -21.98
CA GLY A 366 14.22 0.67 -22.80
C GLY A 366 13.23 -0.51 -22.71
N GLY A 367 12.22 -0.42 -21.85
CA GLY A 367 11.19 -1.46 -21.70
C GLY A 367 10.26 -1.54 -22.91
N ARG A 368 9.62 -2.69 -23.12
CA ARG A 368 8.67 -2.92 -24.22
C ARG A 368 7.35 -3.49 -23.72
N GLY A 369 6.32 -3.47 -24.56
CA GLY A 369 5.00 -4.03 -24.24
C GLY A 369 3.95 -2.96 -24.02
N ARG A 370 2.99 -3.18 -23.10
CA ARG A 370 1.82 -2.29 -22.97
C ARG A 370 1.16 -2.24 -21.59
N VAL A 371 0.75 -1.04 -21.19
CA VAL A 371 -0.26 -0.80 -20.16
C VAL A 371 -1.50 -0.25 -20.84
N ARG A 372 -2.64 -0.93 -20.72
CA ARG A 372 -3.86 -0.53 -21.42
C ARG A 372 -5.12 -0.68 -20.58
N ASN A 373 -6.06 0.24 -20.76
CA ASN A 373 -7.39 0.19 -20.14
C ASN A 373 -7.30 0.11 -18.60
N VAL A 374 -6.67 1.12 -18.01
CA VAL A 374 -6.51 1.27 -16.56
C VAL A 374 -7.39 2.41 -16.09
N THR A 375 -8.29 2.16 -15.14
CA THR A 375 -9.18 3.17 -14.57
C THR A 375 -8.90 3.37 -13.09
N PHE A 376 -8.63 4.60 -12.70
CA PHE A 376 -8.60 5.07 -11.32
C PHE A 376 -9.83 5.94 -11.07
N SER A 377 -10.72 5.56 -10.15
CA SER A 377 -11.99 6.23 -9.94
C SER A 377 -12.29 6.47 -8.47
N ASN A 378 -12.75 7.68 -8.13
CA ASN A 378 -13.19 8.07 -6.79
C ASN A 378 -12.15 7.76 -5.70
N LEU A 379 -11.01 8.44 -5.75
CA LEU A 379 -9.93 8.32 -4.77
C LEU A 379 -9.96 9.48 -3.77
N ASP A 380 -9.99 9.19 -2.47
CA ASP A 380 -9.82 10.20 -1.40
C ASP A 380 -8.34 10.19 -0.96
N VAL A 381 -7.65 11.31 -1.17
CA VAL A 381 -6.21 11.46 -0.87
C VAL A 381 -5.99 12.42 0.29
N ARG A 382 -5.32 11.97 1.35
CA ARG A 382 -5.06 12.78 2.54
C ARG A 382 -3.59 12.72 2.93
N GLY A 383 -2.86 13.77 2.60
CA GLY A 383 -1.43 13.87 2.87
C GLY A 383 -0.61 12.91 2.05
N VAL A 384 -1.13 12.56 0.87
CA VAL A 384 -0.39 11.81 -0.14
C VAL A 384 0.71 12.71 -0.69
N TYR A 385 1.90 12.16 -0.92
CA TYR A 385 2.99 12.96 -1.48
C TYR A 385 2.69 13.36 -2.94
N HIS A 386 2.49 12.40 -3.84
CA HIS A 386 2.04 12.62 -5.23
C HIS A 386 0.71 11.90 -5.53
N PRO A 387 -0.41 12.61 -5.73
CA PRO A 387 -1.69 11.96 -6.01
C PRO A 387 -1.68 11.11 -7.28
N LEU A 388 -1.14 11.63 -8.39
CA LEU A 388 -1.12 10.95 -9.68
C LEU A 388 0.29 10.97 -10.27
N VAL A 389 0.84 9.79 -10.57
CA VAL A 389 2.15 9.63 -11.21
C VAL A 389 2.03 8.67 -12.37
N LEU A 390 2.46 9.09 -13.55
CA LEU A 390 2.79 8.22 -14.67
C LEU A 390 4.23 8.55 -15.04
N ASP A 391 5.11 7.56 -14.90
CA ASP A 391 6.54 7.71 -15.11
C ASP A 391 7.03 6.59 -16.04
N GLN A 392 7.27 6.94 -17.31
CA GLN A 392 7.92 6.05 -18.29
C GLN A 392 9.45 6.15 -18.27
N PHE A 393 10.02 6.91 -17.33
CA PHE A 393 11.46 7.08 -17.14
C PHE A 393 11.97 6.37 -15.88
N TYR A 394 11.22 5.37 -15.40
CA TYR A 394 11.51 4.72 -14.13
C TYR A 394 12.87 4.03 -14.17
N CYS A 395 13.78 4.44 -13.30
CA CYS A 395 15.11 3.85 -13.21
C CYS A 395 15.74 4.09 -11.82
N PRO A 396 15.33 3.35 -10.79
CA PRO A 396 15.84 3.56 -9.44
C PRO A 396 17.30 3.13 -9.31
N GLU A 397 18.11 3.97 -8.71
CA GLU A 397 19.55 3.73 -8.48
C GLU A 397 19.82 2.42 -7.71
N SER A 398 18.91 2.03 -6.82
CA SER A 398 18.98 0.78 -6.07
C SER A 398 18.90 -0.49 -6.93
N GLN A 399 18.37 -0.38 -8.15
CA GLN A 399 18.22 -1.50 -9.09
C GLN A 399 19.11 -1.32 -10.34
N HIS A 400 19.43 -0.07 -10.70
CA HIS A 400 20.35 0.26 -11.77
C HIS A 400 21.32 1.37 -11.31
N PRO A 401 22.47 1.03 -10.70
CA PRO A 401 23.44 2.01 -10.25
C PRO A 401 23.96 2.89 -11.40
N GLY A 402 23.94 4.21 -11.22
CA GLY A 402 24.36 5.20 -12.23
C GLY A 402 23.18 5.92 -12.91
N VAL A 403 23.51 6.76 -13.90
CA VAL A 403 22.52 7.54 -14.66
C VAL A 403 22.00 6.68 -15.81
N CYS A 404 20.69 6.43 -15.82
CA CYS A 404 20.06 5.74 -16.93
C CYS A 404 20.03 6.67 -18.14
N ALA A 405 20.57 6.18 -19.26
CA ALA A 405 20.54 6.92 -20.51
C ALA A 405 19.09 7.02 -21.00
N ASN A 406 18.78 8.10 -21.71
CA ASN A 406 17.48 8.18 -22.36
C ASN A 406 17.42 7.16 -23.51
N GLU A 407 16.50 6.21 -23.40
CA GLU A 407 16.30 5.15 -24.40
C GLU A 407 15.02 5.37 -25.21
N THR A 408 15.03 4.94 -26.47
CA THR A 408 13.89 5.08 -27.38
C THR A 408 12.81 4.04 -27.15
N ASP A 409 13.14 2.84 -26.67
CA ASP A 409 12.13 1.83 -26.40
C ASP A 409 11.40 2.17 -25.09
N ALA A 410 10.08 2.08 -25.12
CA ALA A 410 9.23 2.33 -23.97
C ALA A 410 7.97 1.46 -24.01
N VAL A 411 7.53 0.98 -22.84
CA VAL A 411 6.25 0.28 -22.67
C VAL A 411 5.12 1.24 -23.07
N ALA A 412 4.29 0.88 -24.03
CA ALA A 412 3.20 1.75 -24.49
C ALA A 412 2.13 1.90 -23.42
N VAL A 413 1.78 3.15 -23.04
CA VAL A 413 0.74 3.41 -22.04
C VAL A 413 -0.45 4.10 -22.70
N SER A 414 -1.61 3.43 -22.75
CA SER A 414 -2.81 3.96 -23.41
C SER A 414 -4.09 3.67 -22.63
N ASP A 415 -5.12 4.47 -22.90
CA ASP A 415 -6.45 4.35 -22.28
C ASP A 415 -6.42 4.33 -20.75
N VAL A 416 -5.57 5.17 -20.16
CA VAL A 416 -5.55 5.42 -18.72
C VAL A 416 -6.59 6.49 -18.41
N LYS A 417 -7.58 6.14 -17.58
CA LYS A 417 -8.66 7.04 -17.15
C LYS A 417 -8.52 7.31 -15.67
N VAL A 418 -8.54 8.59 -15.30
CA VAL A 418 -8.56 9.04 -13.91
C VAL A 418 -9.80 9.91 -13.72
N SER A 419 -10.68 9.51 -12.82
CA SER A 419 -11.95 10.21 -12.58
C SER A 419 -12.21 10.37 -11.09
N GLY A 420 -12.18 11.60 -10.59
CA GLY A 420 -12.46 11.88 -9.18
C GLY A 420 -11.28 11.52 -8.28
N ILE A 421 -10.33 12.45 -8.11
CA ILE A 421 -9.37 12.41 -7.01
C ILE A 421 -9.64 13.65 -6.16
N VAL A 422 -9.96 13.46 -4.89
CA VAL A 422 -10.35 14.54 -3.98
C VAL A 422 -9.50 14.51 -2.72
N GLY A 423 -9.02 15.66 -2.26
CA GLY A 423 -8.37 15.80 -0.97
C GLY A 423 -7.14 16.70 -1.01
N TRP A 424 -6.03 16.29 -0.40
CA TRP A 424 -4.83 17.12 -0.27
C TRP A 424 -3.50 16.36 -0.34
N GLN A 425 -2.47 17.05 -0.83
CA GLN A 425 -1.12 16.54 -1.07
C GLN A 425 -0.01 17.38 -0.41
N THR A 426 1.20 16.82 -0.31
CA THR A 426 2.33 17.46 0.39
C THR A 426 3.57 17.77 -0.47
N SER A 427 3.63 17.39 -1.75
CA SER A 427 4.81 17.61 -2.62
C SER A 427 4.79 18.95 -3.37
N GLY A 428 3.62 19.55 -3.51
CA GLY A 428 3.36 20.65 -4.42
C GLY A 428 3.10 20.26 -5.88
N VAL A 429 3.08 18.95 -6.18
CA VAL A 429 2.84 18.39 -7.51
C VAL A 429 1.62 17.48 -7.44
N ALA A 430 0.48 17.95 -7.95
CA ALA A 430 -0.79 17.22 -7.98
C ALA A 430 -0.76 16.06 -8.96
N ALA A 431 -0.07 16.22 -10.10
CA ALA A 431 0.18 15.12 -11.02
C ALA A 431 1.53 15.26 -11.74
N MET A 432 2.19 14.13 -11.97
CA MET A 432 3.41 14.01 -12.78
C MET A 432 3.14 13.00 -13.88
N LEU A 433 3.07 13.46 -15.13
CA LEU A 433 2.72 12.66 -16.30
C LEU A 433 3.88 12.74 -17.29
N HIS A 434 4.89 11.91 -17.06
CA HIS A 434 6.12 11.91 -17.83
C HIS A 434 6.16 10.70 -18.75
N CYS A 435 6.04 10.99 -20.04
CA CYS A 435 5.88 9.99 -21.07
C CYS A 435 7.03 10.05 -22.07
N SER A 436 7.33 8.91 -22.68
CA SER A 436 8.38 8.79 -23.69
C SER A 436 7.99 9.58 -24.94
N GLN A 437 8.98 10.19 -25.60
CA GLN A 437 8.76 10.91 -26.85
C GLN A 437 8.44 9.96 -28.01
N SER A 438 9.07 8.78 -28.03
CA SER A 438 8.85 7.74 -29.05
C SER A 438 7.50 7.03 -28.88
N THR A 439 7.02 6.93 -27.63
CA THR A 439 5.74 6.31 -27.30
C THR A 439 4.93 7.19 -26.34
N PRO A 440 4.37 8.32 -26.83
CA PRO A 440 3.53 9.21 -26.02
C PRO A 440 2.37 8.48 -25.34
N CYS A 441 2.06 8.85 -24.11
CA CYS A 441 1.05 8.17 -23.31
C CYS A 441 -0.37 8.76 -23.49
N GLY A 442 -1.39 7.91 -23.45
CA GLY A 442 -2.79 8.31 -23.48
C GLY A 442 -3.44 8.34 -22.10
N VAL A 443 -3.56 9.52 -21.49
CA VAL A 443 -4.18 9.72 -20.17
C VAL A 443 -5.30 10.76 -20.23
N VAL A 444 -6.46 10.40 -19.70
CA VAL A 444 -7.62 11.30 -19.52
C VAL A 444 -7.87 11.46 -18.03
N ALA A 445 -7.81 12.69 -17.52
CA ALA A 445 -8.01 12.98 -16.10
C ALA A 445 -9.17 13.98 -15.94
N THR A 446 -10.13 13.66 -15.07
CA THR A 446 -11.33 14.49 -14.83
C THR A 446 -11.68 14.50 -13.35
N GLY A 447 -12.20 15.63 -12.88
CA GLY A 447 -12.62 15.77 -11.48
C GLY A 447 -11.47 15.62 -10.48
N ILE A 448 -10.29 16.16 -10.81
CA ILE A 448 -9.15 16.19 -9.88
C ILE A 448 -9.25 17.46 -9.03
N ASP A 449 -9.76 17.34 -7.81
CA ASP A 449 -9.87 18.41 -6.81
C ASP A 449 -8.89 18.11 -5.65
N VAL A 450 -7.62 18.33 -5.93
CA VAL A 450 -6.54 18.13 -4.95
C VAL A 450 -5.94 19.47 -4.57
N ARG A 451 -5.91 19.72 -3.25
CA ARG A 451 -5.30 20.90 -2.65
C ARG A 451 -3.87 20.61 -2.24
N SER A 452 -3.04 21.63 -2.23
CA SER A 452 -1.68 21.53 -1.71
C SER A 452 -1.63 22.08 -0.29
N VAL A 453 -0.79 21.50 0.56
CA VAL A 453 -0.53 22.08 1.89
C VAL A 453 -0.02 23.53 1.78
N PRO A 454 -0.31 24.40 2.76
CA PRO A 454 0.12 25.80 2.71
C PRO A 454 1.62 25.95 2.45
N GLY A 455 1.99 26.85 1.54
CA GLY A 455 3.38 27.12 1.16
C GLY A 455 3.96 26.20 0.09
N CYS A 456 3.24 25.16 -0.35
CA CYS A 456 3.57 24.42 -1.56
C CYS A 456 2.92 25.06 -2.82
N SER A 457 3.54 24.83 -3.97
CA SER A 457 2.86 24.96 -5.27
C SER A 457 1.72 23.95 -5.42
N ASN A 458 0.91 24.05 -6.46
CA ASN A 458 -0.04 22.98 -6.81
C ASN A 458 -0.07 22.84 -8.33
N VAL A 459 0.91 22.11 -8.86
CA VAL A 459 1.16 22.04 -10.31
C VAL A 459 0.91 20.63 -10.84
N VAL A 460 0.61 20.54 -12.13
CA VAL A 460 0.74 19.30 -12.89
C VAL A 460 1.94 19.44 -13.84
N ARG A 461 2.73 18.38 -13.98
CA ARG A 461 3.89 18.34 -14.88
C ARG A 461 3.60 17.34 -15.97
N CYS A 462 3.75 17.76 -17.21
CA CYS A 462 3.45 16.92 -18.37
C CYS A 462 4.64 16.89 -19.32
N LEU A 463 4.94 15.70 -19.85
CA LEU A 463 5.95 15.49 -20.87
C LEU A 463 5.42 14.41 -21.82
N ASN A 464 5.30 14.75 -23.11
CA ASN A 464 4.85 13.85 -24.19
C ASN A 464 3.52 13.10 -23.91
N VAL A 465 2.54 13.80 -23.33
CA VAL A 465 1.17 13.28 -23.19
C VAL A 465 0.41 13.54 -24.50
N VAL A 466 -0.33 12.55 -25.00
CA VAL A 466 -1.10 12.71 -26.24
C VAL A 466 -2.23 13.74 -26.05
N PRO A 467 -2.27 14.83 -26.83
CA PRO A 467 -3.36 15.81 -26.75
C PRO A 467 -4.68 15.17 -27.21
N ARG A 468 -5.70 15.17 -26.35
CA ARG A 468 -7.07 14.71 -26.65
C ARG A 468 -8.08 15.57 -25.88
N PRO A 469 -9.35 15.67 -26.31
CA PRO A 469 -10.40 16.29 -25.50
C PRO A 469 -10.48 15.61 -24.12
N GLY A 470 -10.33 16.39 -23.04
CA GLY A 470 -10.27 15.86 -21.67
C GLY A 470 -8.93 15.22 -21.28
N ALA A 471 -7.90 15.31 -22.13
CA ALA A 471 -6.55 14.96 -21.73
C ALA A 471 -6.12 15.84 -20.54
N ALA A 472 -5.34 15.23 -19.65
CA ALA A 472 -4.85 15.88 -18.45
C ALA A 472 -4.04 17.18 -18.75
N CYS A 473 -3.48 17.27 -19.95
CA CYS A 473 -2.68 18.38 -20.44
C CYS A 473 -3.06 18.60 -21.92
N ALA A 474 -3.64 19.73 -22.30
CA ALA A 474 -3.86 20.07 -23.71
C ALA A 474 -3.13 21.37 -24.05
N ASP A 475 -2.34 21.32 -25.13
CA ASP A 475 -1.60 22.41 -25.77
C ASP A 475 -1.04 23.50 -24.82
N GLY A 476 0.18 23.25 -24.31
CA GLY A 476 0.83 24.08 -23.30
C GLY A 476 0.45 23.68 -21.86
N ASP A 477 0.72 24.57 -20.89
CA ASP A 477 0.44 24.35 -19.46
C ASP A 477 -1.06 24.38 -19.10
N ASN A 478 -1.97 24.39 -20.09
CA ASN A 478 -3.42 24.44 -19.86
C ASN A 478 -3.97 23.06 -19.48
N MET A 479 -4.30 22.90 -18.19
CA MET A 479 -4.75 21.64 -17.58
C MET A 479 -6.27 21.52 -17.64
N HIS A 480 -6.79 20.62 -18.47
CA HIS A 480 -8.21 20.27 -18.46
C HIS A 480 -8.52 19.20 -17.41
N GLY A 481 -9.64 19.33 -16.72
CA GLY A 481 -10.13 18.34 -15.74
C GLY A 481 -9.50 18.44 -14.34
N PHE A 482 -8.54 19.33 -14.14
CA PHE A 482 -7.98 19.66 -12.83
C PHE A 482 -8.60 20.94 -12.27
N ARG A 483 -9.04 20.89 -11.01
CA ARG A 483 -9.40 22.05 -10.21
C ARG A 483 -8.33 22.24 -9.14
N LEU A 484 -7.25 22.93 -9.51
CA LEU A 484 -6.14 23.21 -8.61
C LEU A 484 -6.43 24.51 -7.87
N ASP A 485 -6.68 24.44 -6.56
CA ASP A 485 -6.90 25.62 -5.74
C ASP A 485 -5.87 25.69 -4.61
N ILE A 486 -5.03 26.74 -4.67
CA ILE A 486 -4.05 27.07 -3.62
C ILE A 486 -4.59 28.08 -2.61
N THR A 487 -5.74 28.71 -2.90
CA THR A 487 -6.28 29.88 -2.18
C THR A 487 -7.44 29.53 -1.26
N ARG A 488 -8.17 28.44 -1.53
CA ARG A 488 -9.26 27.99 -0.66
C ARG A 488 -8.72 27.54 0.71
N PRO A 489 -9.19 28.15 1.82
CA PRO A 489 -8.83 27.68 3.14
C PRO A 489 -9.24 26.22 3.31
N MET A 490 -8.33 25.38 3.79
CA MET A 490 -8.66 23.99 4.10
C MET A 490 -9.63 23.97 5.28
N THR A 491 -10.86 23.52 5.03
CA THR A 491 -11.91 23.43 6.04
C THR A 491 -11.65 22.32 7.07
N GLU A 492 -10.84 21.32 6.71
CA GLU A 492 -10.18 20.44 7.67
C GLU A 492 -8.92 21.15 8.15
N ALA A 493 -8.90 21.58 9.43
CA ALA A 493 -7.68 22.13 10.04
C ALA A 493 -6.61 21.02 10.12
N LEU A 494 -5.88 20.83 9.04
CA LEU A 494 -4.61 20.14 9.06
C LEU A 494 -3.71 21.01 9.92
N GLY A 495 -3.35 20.54 11.10
CA GLY A 495 -2.15 21.12 11.69
C GLY A 495 -1.03 20.83 10.71
N ASP A 496 -0.56 21.90 10.05
CA ASP A 496 0.84 22.10 9.74
C ASP A 496 1.60 20.89 9.20
N VAL A 497 1.01 20.25 8.21
CA VAL A 497 1.76 19.33 7.38
C VAL A 497 2.56 20.22 6.43
N PRO A 498 3.90 20.29 6.58
CA PRO A 498 4.69 21.20 5.76
C PRO A 498 4.76 20.71 4.32
N CYS A 499 5.12 21.64 3.45
CA CYS A 499 5.58 21.27 2.13
C CYS A 499 6.80 20.35 2.23
N VAL A 500 6.70 19.16 1.65
CA VAL A 500 7.79 18.20 1.57
C VAL A 500 8.47 18.44 0.22
N HIS A 501 9.63 19.07 0.24
CA HIS A 501 10.51 19.15 -0.94
C HIS A 501 11.59 18.10 -0.78
N THR A 502 11.29 16.82 -1.05
CA THR A 502 12.36 15.81 -1.09
C THR A 502 12.97 15.82 -2.47
N SER A 503 14.24 16.22 -2.55
CA SER A 503 15.14 15.99 -3.69
C SER A 503 15.67 14.54 -3.76
N ALA A 504 15.10 13.65 -2.95
CA ALA A 504 15.52 12.26 -2.83
C ALA A 504 14.28 11.38 -2.93
N HIS A 505 14.20 10.62 -4.03
CA HIS A 505 13.45 9.37 -4.05
C HIS A 505 14.04 8.45 -2.96
N PRO A 506 13.23 7.74 -2.16
CA PRO A 506 13.73 6.60 -1.41
C PRO A 506 14.19 5.48 -2.35
#